data_AF-A0A934U4L2-F1
#
_entry.id   AF-A0A934U4L2-F1
#
_cell.length_a   1.000
_cell.length_b   1.000
_cell.length_c   1.000
_cell.angle_alpha   90.00
_cell.angle_beta   90.00
_cell.angle_gamma   90.00
#
_symmetry.space_group_name_H-M   'P 1'
#
loop_
_entity.id
_entity.type
_entity.pdbx_description
1 polymer ?
#
loop_
_entity_poly.entity_id
_entity_poly.type
_entity_poly.pdbx_seq_one_letter_code
_entity_poly.pdbx_strand_id
1 'polypeptide(L)'
;MDTVFDFLFQFLGQFFGSFWSIITGIFNGIAGMFNFPKYVEIINDFTTELGGLAWVIAIIAIILLAAVMALIVWLIVVAVKKFIKGRRRRKDTDSLVKEVQALNKEVMRLNLEKDKILSMKVSQIGLNPNEIAELTGEEIEALNKGEEDGDTGEVRFLKLTQLDEDWADYQPPEYDNDITLPEFCDRFRLFACSRLGLFYDIAMIRRFVAAFASTRLIVLQGISGTGKTSLAYAFGKYVSNPSVITPVQPSWRDRSELFGYFNEFTKKYNETELLRAMYEARYNENVYLVILDEMNIARVEYYFAEMLSILEMPRRDEWIVDLVSSQWKNDPKLLEHGKFTLPPNMWYCGTINNDDSTFAVTDKVYDRAMPINIDNKGVAFEAPDTPPVVINYKHFEEILNKAKADNPVSEDTLKKLALVDDYIIAHFRVAFGNRIMKQIKDYVPAYVGTGGTEIDGLDYILARKVLRKFEALNLSYIRDEIDGLIAYMDELFGEENMNECKSYLLMLKKLV
;
A
#
# COMPACT_ATOMS: atom_id res chain seq x y z
N MET A 1 -39.45 31.79 -35.12
CA MET A 1 -38.98 30.40 -34.88
C MET A 1 -38.73 29.67 -36.19
N ASP A 2 -39.46 30.00 -37.27
CA ASP A 2 -39.40 29.26 -38.54
C ASP A 2 -38.05 29.37 -39.27
N THR A 3 -37.40 30.54 -39.29
CA THR A 3 -36.10 30.72 -39.97
C THR A 3 -34.96 29.92 -39.36
N VAL A 4 -34.97 29.70 -38.04
CA VAL A 4 -33.95 28.89 -37.37
C VAL A 4 -34.22 27.40 -37.58
N PHE A 5 -35.49 26.99 -37.59
CA PHE A 5 -35.87 25.61 -37.88
C PHE A 5 -35.56 25.23 -39.34
N ASP A 6 -35.84 26.12 -40.29
CA ASP A 6 -35.51 25.92 -41.70
C ASP A 6 -34.00 25.87 -41.95
N PHE A 7 -33.24 26.76 -41.29
CA PHE A 7 -31.78 26.70 -41.32
C PHE A 7 -31.27 25.37 -40.77
N LEU A 8 -31.78 24.94 -39.61
CA LEU A 8 -31.32 23.73 -38.93
C LEU A 8 -31.70 22.45 -39.69
N PHE A 9 -32.88 22.44 -40.34
CA PHE A 9 -33.32 21.35 -41.19
C PHE A 9 -32.46 21.25 -42.47
N GLN A 10 -32.15 22.36 -43.12
CA GLN A 10 -31.29 22.36 -44.31
C GLN A 10 -29.84 22.01 -43.96
N PHE A 11 -29.32 22.55 -42.85
CA PHE A 11 -27.96 22.30 -42.38
C PHE A 11 -27.75 20.84 -41.95
N LEU A 12 -28.65 20.30 -41.12
CA LEU A 12 -28.61 18.88 -40.74
C LEU A 12 -28.95 17.96 -41.91
N GLY A 13 -29.88 18.35 -42.77
CA GLY A 13 -30.26 17.59 -43.97
C GLY A 13 -29.08 17.35 -44.90
N GLN A 14 -28.23 18.36 -45.12
CA GLN A 14 -27.01 18.22 -45.91
C GLN A 14 -26.00 17.26 -45.28
N PHE A 15 -25.81 17.34 -43.96
CA PHE A 15 -24.90 16.45 -43.22
C PHE A 15 -25.40 15.00 -43.24
N PHE A 16 -26.67 14.77 -42.86
CA PHE A 16 -27.24 13.42 -42.81
C PHE A 16 -27.45 12.81 -44.19
N GLY A 17 -27.77 13.61 -45.22
CA GLY A 17 -27.82 13.15 -46.60
C GLY A 17 -26.45 12.66 -47.09
N SER A 18 -25.40 13.42 -46.81
CA SER A 18 -24.01 13.04 -47.14
C SER A 18 -23.56 11.82 -46.32
N PHE A 19 -23.88 11.77 -45.03
CA PHE A 19 -23.60 10.62 -44.16
C PHE A 19 -24.31 9.34 -44.66
N TRP A 20 -25.56 9.45 -45.09
CA TRP A 20 -26.31 8.34 -45.67
C TRP A 20 -25.71 7.86 -47.00
N SER A 21 -25.21 8.78 -47.82
CA SER A 21 -24.49 8.43 -49.06
C SER A 21 -23.21 7.64 -48.79
N ILE A 22 -22.49 7.95 -47.71
CA ILE A 22 -21.29 7.22 -47.30
C ILE A 22 -21.66 5.81 -46.84
N ILE A 23 -22.69 5.67 -45.99
CA ILE A 23 -23.16 4.36 -45.52
C ILE A 23 -23.62 3.50 -46.69
N THR A 24 -24.47 4.03 -47.57
CA THR A 24 -24.96 3.29 -48.74
C THR A 24 -23.84 2.96 -49.72
N GLY A 25 -22.84 3.84 -49.89
CA GLY A 25 -21.63 3.56 -50.66
C GLY A 25 -20.80 2.40 -50.11
N ILE A 26 -20.62 2.33 -48.78
CA ILE A 26 -19.93 1.22 -48.12
C ILE A 26 -20.72 -0.09 -48.30
N PHE A 27 -22.03 -0.08 -48.08
CA PHE A 27 -22.88 -1.27 -48.27
C PHE A 27 -22.90 -1.75 -49.72
N ASN A 28 -23.02 -0.84 -50.69
CA ASN A 28 -23.00 -1.18 -52.11
C ASN A 28 -21.62 -1.69 -52.56
N GLY A 29 -20.54 -1.13 -52.02
CA GLY A 29 -19.17 -1.61 -52.26
C GLY A 29 -18.96 -3.03 -51.73
N ILE A 30 -19.44 -3.31 -50.51
CA ILE A 30 -19.42 -4.65 -49.93
C ILE A 30 -20.29 -5.61 -50.77
N ALA A 31 -21.53 -5.22 -51.13
CA ALA A 31 -22.39 -6.05 -51.96
C ALA A 31 -21.78 -6.35 -53.35
N GLY A 32 -21.05 -5.40 -53.93
CA GLY A 32 -20.31 -5.58 -55.17
C GLY A 32 -19.17 -6.59 -55.04
N MET A 33 -18.41 -6.56 -53.94
CA MET A 33 -17.32 -7.51 -53.67
C MET A 33 -17.79 -8.97 -53.56
N PHE A 34 -19.04 -9.21 -53.15
CA PHE A 34 -19.62 -10.56 -53.04
C PHE A 34 -20.54 -10.92 -54.23
N ASN A 35 -20.45 -10.22 -55.36
CA ASN A 35 -21.24 -10.53 -56.56
C ASN A 35 -20.65 -11.73 -57.34
N PHE A 36 -20.82 -12.93 -56.79
CA PHE A 36 -20.32 -14.19 -57.35
C PHE A 36 -20.68 -14.44 -58.83
N PRO A 37 -21.91 -14.13 -59.31
CA PRO A 37 -22.25 -14.30 -60.72
C PRO A 37 -21.32 -13.53 -61.67
N LYS A 38 -20.95 -12.29 -61.35
CA LYS A 38 -20.00 -11.50 -62.17
C LYS A 38 -18.60 -12.11 -62.20
N TYR A 39 -18.13 -12.67 -61.09
CA TYR A 39 -16.84 -13.38 -61.06
C TYR A 39 -16.88 -14.64 -61.94
N VAL A 40 -18.01 -15.35 -61.98
CA VAL A 40 -18.19 -16.53 -62.84
C VAL A 40 -18.26 -16.15 -64.32
N GLU A 41 -18.94 -15.06 -64.67
CA GLU A 41 -18.95 -14.52 -66.05
C GLU A 41 -17.54 -14.18 -66.53
N ILE A 42 -16.76 -13.44 -65.73
CA ILE A 42 -15.37 -13.09 -66.05
C ILE A 42 -14.51 -14.35 -66.24
N ILE A 43 -14.68 -15.37 -65.40
CA ILE A 43 -13.94 -16.63 -65.55
C ILE A 43 -14.32 -17.30 -66.87
N ASN A 44 -15.62 -17.39 -67.19
CA ASN A 44 -16.13 -18.03 -68.39
C ASN A 44 -15.66 -17.34 -69.68
N ASP A 45 -15.63 -16.00 -69.72
CA ASP A 45 -15.20 -15.22 -70.89
C ASP A 45 -13.74 -15.49 -71.27
N PHE A 46 -12.87 -15.73 -70.28
CA PHE A 46 -11.45 -15.99 -70.52
C PHE A 46 -11.10 -17.47 -70.60
N THR A 47 -12.02 -18.40 -70.31
CA THR A 47 -11.71 -19.85 -70.35
C THR A 47 -11.32 -20.40 -71.72
N THR A 48 -11.70 -19.74 -72.83
CA THR A 48 -11.49 -20.24 -74.19
C THR A 48 -10.19 -19.76 -74.86
N GLU A 49 -9.49 -18.77 -74.30
CA GLU A 49 -8.27 -18.17 -74.88
C GLU A 49 -6.98 -18.46 -74.08
N LEU A 50 -7.07 -19.19 -72.97
CA LEU A 50 -5.93 -19.35 -72.04
C LEU A 50 -5.13 -20.64 -72.30
N GLY A 51 -3.84 -20.49 -72.59
CA GLY A 51 -2.86 -21.59 -72.63
C GLY A 51 -2.55 -22.17 -71.24
N GLY A 52 -1.92 -23.36 -71.18
CA GLY A 52 -1.78 -24.15 -69.94
C GLY A 52 -1.09 -23.44 -68.77
N LEU A 53 -0.10 -22.59 -69.01
CA LEU A 53 0.57 -21.81 -67.95
C LEU A 53 -0.34 -20.70 -67.37
N ALA A 54 -1.22 -20.13 -68.19
CA ALA A 54 -2.15 -19.09 -67.77
C ALA A 54 -3.26 -19.64 -66.87
N TRP A 55 -3.67 -20.90 -67.09
CA TRP A 55 -4.61 -21.61 -66.23
C TRP A 55 -4.08 -21.80 -64.80
N VAL A 56 -2.79 -22.11 -64.65
CA VAL A 56 -2.18 -22.26 -63.32
C VAL A 56 -2.20 -20.94 -62.54
N ILE A 57 -1.87 -19.83 -63.20
CA ILE A 57 -1.89 -18.49 -62.59
C ILE A 57 -3.31 -18.07 -62.22
N ALA A 58 -4.29 -18.33 -63.09
CA ALA A 58 -5.70 -18.03 -62.83
C ALA A 58 -6.23 -18.80 -61.60
N ILE A 59 -5.90 -20.09 -61.48
CA ILE A 59 -6.30 -20.91 -60.32
C ILE A 59 -5.68 -20.37 -59.02
N ILE A 60 -4.40 -19.98 -59.04
CA ILE A 60 -3.73 -19.38 -57.86
C ILE A 60 -4.42 -18.07 -57.47
N ALA A 61 -4.76 -17.21 -58.43
CA ALA A 61 -5.46 -15.95 -58.17
C ALA A 61 -6.85 -16.17 -57.56
N ILE A 62 -7.60 -17.17 -58.04
CA ILE A 62 -8.92 -17.53 -57.49
C ILE A 62 -8.80 -18.05 -56.05
N ILE A 63 -7.81 -18.89 -55.77
CA ILE A 63 -7.58 -19.41 -54.41
C ILE A 63 -7.21 -18.27 -53.45
N LEU A 64 -6.35 -17.34 -53.89
CA LEU A 64 -5.93 -16.20 -53.08
C LEU A 64 -7.10 -15.24 -52.80
N LEU A 65 -7.94 -14.97 -53.80
CA LEU A 65 -9.17 -14.18 -53.63
C LEU A 65 -10.13 -14.85 -52.63
N ALA A 66 -10.34 -16.16 -52.74
CA ALA A 66 -11.19 -16.92 -51.82
C ALA A 66 -10.67 -16.87 -50.37
N ALA A 67 -9.35 -16.95 -50.18
CA ALA A 67 -8.72 -16.84 -48.86
C ALA A 67 -8.93 -15.46 -48.22
N VAL A 68 -8.78 -14.38 -49.00
CA VAL A 68 -9.04 -13.00 -48.53
C VAL A 68 -10.51 -12.82 -48.14
N MET A 69 -11.44 -13.36 -48.94
CA MET A 69 -12.87 -13.28 -48.65
C MET A 69 -13.24 -14.06 -47.37
N ALA A 70 -12.65 -15.24 -47.16
CA ALA A 70 -12.83 -16.02 -45.93
C ALA A 70 -12.31 -15.29 -44.68
N LEU A 71 -11.16 -14.61 -44.79
CA LEU A 71 -10.60 -13.78 -43.71
C LEU A 71 -11.54 -12.64 -43.32
N ILE A 72 -12.12 -11.95 -44.30
CA ILE A 72 -13.06 -10.84 -44.08
C ILE A 72 -14.31 -11.35 -43.34
N VAL A 73 -14.89 -12.47 -43.78
CA VAL A 73 -16.05 -13.08 -43.11
C VAL A 73 -15.71 -13.49 -41.68
N TRP A 74 -14.53 -14.06 -41.44
CA TRP A 74 -14.07 -14.45 -40.11
C TRP A 74 -13.95 -13.24 -39.16
N LEU A 75 -13.36 -12.14 -39.62
CA LEU A 75 -13.24 -10.90 -38.84
C LEU A 75 -14.60 -10.32 -38.46
N ILE A 76 -15.57 -10.35 -39.37
CA ILE A 76 -16.96 -9.92 -39.11
C ILE A 76 -17.59 -10.79 -38.01
N VAL A 77 -17.42 -12.12 -38.07
CA VAL A 77 -17.96 -13.04 -37.05
C VAL A 77 -17.34 -12.78 -35.67
N VAL A 78 -16.02 -12.54 -35.60
CA VAL A 78 -15.33 -12.21 -34.34
C VAL A 78 -15.84 -10.88 -33.77
N ALA A 79 -16.02 -9.86 -34.61
CA ALA A 79 -16.56 -8.57 -34.18
C ALA A 79 -17.98 -8.70 -33.61
N VAL A 80 -18.86 -9.46 -34.28
CA VAL A 80 -20.24 -9.73 -33.81
C VAL A 80 -20.23 -10.51 -32.50
N LYS A 81 -19.40 -11.56 -32.36
CA LYS A 81 -19.26 -12.31 -31.10
C LYS A 81 -18.78 -11.42 -29.95
N LYS A 82 -17.83 -10.53 -30.20
CA LYS A 82 -17.33 -9.56 -29.20
C LYS A 82 -18.41 -8.57 -28.79
N PHE A 83 -19.23 -8.10 -29.74
CA PHE A 83 -20.35 -7.19 -29.50
C PHE A 83 -21.46 -7.84 -28.66
N ILE A 84 -21.80 -9.11 -28.95
CA ILE A 84 -22.80 -9.88 -28.18
C ILE A 84 -22.30 -10.16 -26.76
N LYS A 85 -21.02 -10.53 -26.58
CA LYS A 85 -20.43 -10.77 -25.25
C LYS A 85 -20.39 -9.49 -24.41
N GLY A 86 -20.17 -8.32 -25.04
CA GLY A 86 -20.27 -7.01 -24.39
C GLY A 86 -21.69 -6.66 -23.91
N ARG A 87 -22.73 -7.12 -24.62
CA ARG A 87 -24.14 -6.88 -24.26
C ARG A 87 -24.62 -7.68 -23.04
N ARG A 88 -24.06 -8.88 -22.81
CA ARG A 88 -24.34 -9.67 -21.58
C ARG A 88 -23.77 -9.00 -20.32
N ARG A 89 -22.57 -8.41 -20.39
CA ARG A 89 -21.96 -7.67 -19.27
C ARG A 89 -22.75 -6.42 -18.85
N ARG A 90 -23.41 -5.75 -19.81
CA ARG A 90 -24.28 -4.57 -19.53
C ARG A 90 -25.57 -4.93 -18.79
N LYS A 91 -26.10 -6.15 -18.95
CA LYS A 91 -27.36 -6.56 -18.32
C LYS A 91 -27.22 -6.72 -16.80
N ASP A 92 -26.04 -7.12 -16.32
CA ASP A 92 -25.71 -7.15 -14.89
C ASP A 92 -25.48 -5.75 -14.32
N THR A 93 -24.96 -4.82 -15.13
CA THR A 93 -24.78 -3.42 -14.68
C THR A 93 -26.13 -2.72 -14.50
N ASP A 94 -27.09 -2.93 -15.41
CA ASP A 94 -28.43 -2.37 -15.29
C ASP A 94 -29.24 -2.97 -14.13
N SER A 95 -29.03 -4.24 -13.78
CA SER A 95 -29.66 -4.82 -12.58
C SER A 95 -29.08 -4.25 -11.29
N LEU A 96 -27.75 -4.07 -11.22
CA LEU A 96 -27.09 -3.41 -10.08
C LEU A 96 -27.52 -1.95 -9.94
N VAL A 97 -27.67 -1.22 -11.05
CA VAL A 97 -28.17 0.18 -11.02
C VAL A 97 -29.62 0.24 -10.54
N LYS A 98 -30.48 -0.71 -10.93
CA LYS A 98 -31.85 -0.80 -10.42
C LYS A 98 -31.90 -1.12 -8.93
N GLU A 99 -30.99 -1.97 -8.44
CA GLU A 99 -30.87 -2.30 -7.03
C GLU A 99 -30.41 -1.09 -6.21
N VAL A 100 -29.41 -0.34 -6.69
CA VAL A 100 -28.98 0.93 -6.09
C VAL A 100 -30.10 1.97 -6.08
N GLN A 101 -30.89 2.07 -7.15
CA GLN A 101 -32.04 2.99 -7.21
C GLN A 101 -33.18 2.57 -6.26
N ALA A 102 -33.41 1.26 -6.09
CA ALA A 102 -34.37 0.74 -5.13
C ALA A 102 -33.91 1.04 -3.69
N LEU A 103 -32.63 0.80 -3.39
CA LEU A 103 -32.02 1.11 -2.10
C LEU A 103 -32.10 2.61 -1.79
N ASN A 104 -31.77 3.48 -2.75
CA ASN A 104 -31.87 4.93 -2.55
C ASN A 104 -33.32 5.39 -2.30
N LYS A 105 -34.31 4.77 -2.95
CA LYS A 105 -35.73 5.04 -2.65
C LYS A 105 -36.12 4.58 -1.25
N GLU A 106 -35.58 3.47 -0.79
CA GLU A 106 -35.83 2.93 0.54
C GLU A 106 -35.17 3.80 1.62
N VAL A 107 -33.93 4.24 1.42
CA VAL A 107 -33.24 5.22 2.26
C VAL A 107 -34.02 6.54 2.30
N MET A 108 -34.52 7.02 1.16
CA MET A 108 -35.32 8.25 1.12
C MET A 108 -36.66 8.10 1.85
N ARG A 109 -37.31 6.93 1.78
CA ARG A 109 -38.53 6.62 2.54
C ARG A 109 -38.25 6.56 4.04
N LEU A 110 -37.15 5.91 4.45
CA LEU A 110 -36.73 5.83 5.85
C LEU A 110 -36.38 7.22 6.41
N ASN A 111 -35.75 8.09 5.62
CA ASN A 111 -35.50 9.47 6.00
C ASN A 111 -36.80 10.27 6.17
N LEU A 112 -37.78 10.09 5.27
CA LEU A 112 -39.09 10.72 5.41
C LEU A 112 -39.86 10.23 6.64
N GLU A 113 -39.80 8.94 6.96
CA GLU A 113 -40.40 8.38 8.19
C GLU A 113 -39.68 8.91 9.44
N LYS A 114 -38.35 9.00 9.40
CA LYS A 114 -37.53 9.59 10.46
C LYS A 114 -37.87 11.07 10.68
N ASP A 115 -38.01 11.86 9.62
CA ASP A 115 -38.38 13.28 9.69
C ASP A 115 -39.80 13.46 10.24
N LYS A 116 -40.71 12.54 9.89
CA LYS A 116 -42.06 12.50 10.47
C LYS A 116 -42.02 12.19 11.96
N ILE A 117 -41.21 11.23 12.40
CA ILE A 117 -41.01 10.90 13.81
C ILE A 117 -40.38 12.08 14.57
N LEU A 118 -39.40 12.76 13.96
CA LEU A 118 -38.81 13.99 14.49
C LEU A 118 -39.86 15.09 14.65
N SER A 119 -40.67 15.35 13.63
CA SER A 119 -41.74 16.35 13.70
C SER A 119 -42.81 16.01 14.76
N MET A 120 -43.12 14.72 14.96
CA MET A 120 -44.03 14.26 16.01
C MET A 120 -43.41 14.42 17.41
N LYS A 121 -42.11 14.12 17.57
CA LYS A 121 -41.39 14.37 18.83
C LYS A 121 -41.30 15.87 19.15
N VAL A 122 -41.04 16.72 18.15
CA VAL A 122 -41.03 18.18 18.31
C VAL A 122 -42.40 18.71 18.72
N SER A 123 -43.49 18.12 18.20
CA SER A 123 -44.86 18.47 18.63
C SER A 123 -45.20 18.00 20.06
N GLN A 124 -44.58 16.92 20.56
CA GLN A 124 -44.72 16.47 21.95
C GLN A 124 -43.94 17.34 22.95
N ILE A 125 -42.95 18.12 22.48
CA ILE A 125 -42.14 19.04 23.29
C ILE A 125 -42.77 20.45 23.38
N GLY A 126 -43.86 20.72 22.66
CA GLY A 126 -44.73 21.87 22.92
C GLY A 126 -44.21 23.25 22.52
N LEU A 127 -43.37 23.35 21.47
CA LEU A 127 -42.87 24.63 20.96
C LEU A 127 -43.38 24.94 19.55
N ASN A 128 -43.86 26.17 19.34
CA ASN A 128 -44.31 26.69 18.06
C ASN A 128 -43.13 27.25 17.24
N PRO A 129 -43.05 27.02 15.91
CA PRO A 129 -41.90 27.43 15.08
C PRO A 129 -41.69 28.94 14.89
N ASN A 130 -42.62 29.80 15.33
CA ASN A 130 -42.62 31.22 14.99
C ASN A 130 -42.06 32.15 16.08
N GLU A 131 -41.61 31.62 17.23
CA GLU A 131 -41.08 32.44 18.34
C GLU A 131 -39.55 32.48 18.42
N ILE A 132 -38.85 31.87 17.46
CA ILE A 132 -37.37 31.82 17.42
C ILE A 132 -36.76 33.16 16.97
N ALA A 133 -37.55 34.04 16.34
CA ALA A 133 -37.07 35.30 15.77
C ALA A 133 -36.91 36.46 16.78
N GLU A 134 -37.29 36.28 18.05
CA GLU A 134 -37.26 37.34 19.09
C GLU A 134 -36.45 36.96 20.33
N LEU A 135 -35.39 36.16 20.20
CA LEU A 135 -34.50 35.86 21.33
C LEU A 135 -33.34 36.87 21.40
N THR A 136 -33.08 37.39 22.60
CA THR A 136 -32.02 38.37 22.86
C THR A 136 -30.68 37.70 23.15
N GLY A 137 -29.57 38.44 23.01
CA GLY A 137 -28.20 37.90 23.05
C GLY A 137 -27.81 37.12 24.31
N GLU A 138 -28.52 37.27 25.43
CA GLU A 138 -28.30 36.50 26.66
C GLU A 138 -28.88 35.07 26.60
N GLU A 139 -29.90 34.82 25.77
CA GLU A 139 -30.50 33.48 25.61
C GLU A 139 -29.71 32.60 24.64
N ILE A 140 -28.97 33.21 23.71
CA ILE A 140 -28.03 32.53 22.81
C ILE A 140 -26.80 32.02 23.60
N GLU A 141 -26.35 32.75 24.63
CA GLU A 141 -25.29 32.28 25.53
C GLU A 141 -25.74 31.13 26.44
N ALA A 142 -27.04 31.05 26.78
CA ALA A 142 -27.61 29.93 27.51
C ALA A 142 -27.75 28.67 26.63
N LEU A 143 -28.00 28.81 25.32
CA LEU A 143 -28.03 27.72 24.35
C LEU A 143 -26.63 27.12 24.08
N ASN A 144 -25.59 27.94 24.01
CA ASN A 144 -24.19 27.46 23.85
C ASN A 144 -23.67 26.69 25.08
N LYS A 145 -24.26 26.89 26.26
CA LYS A 145 -23.97 26.07 27.46
C LYS A 145 -24.79 24.77 27.53
N GLY A 146 -25.77 24.59 26.66
CA GLY A 146 -26.66 23.43 26.63
C GLY A 146 -26.26 22.30 25.67
N GLU A 147 -25.25 22.51 24.82
CA GLU A 147 -24.77 21.48 23.86
C GLU A 147 -23.68 20.54 24.43
N GLU A 148 -23.29 20.70 25.71
CA GLU A 148 -22.34 19.77 26.36
C GLU A 148 -22.97 18.43 26.80
N ASP A 149 -24.29 18.26 26.69
CA ASP A 149 -24.96 16.98 26.97
C ASP A 149 -25.58 16.36 25.70
N GLY A 150 -24.69 15.85 24.84
CA GLY A 150 -25.02 14.79 23.89
C GLY A 150 -25.23 13.44 24.59
N ASP A 151 -26.07 13.38 25.63
CA ASP A 151 -26.45 12.13 26.29
C ASP A 151 -27.68 11.52 25.60
N THR A 152 -27.50 11.08 24.37
CA THR A 152 -28.11 9.81 23.99
C THR A 152 -27.14 8.77 24.51
N GLY A 153 -27.52 7.91 25.45
CA GLY A 153 -26.68 6.83 26.01
C GLY A 153 -26.15 5.79 24.99
N GLU A 154 -26.05 6.15 23.71
CA GLU A 154 -25.43 5.41 22.63
C GLU A 154 -23.90 5.62 22.66
N VAL A 155 -23.18 4.51 22.85
CA VAL A 155 -21.72 4.45 22.73
C VAL A 155 -21.34 4.58 21.25
N ARG A 156 -20.55 5.59 20.91
CA ARG A 156 -20.10 5.81 19.52
C ARG A 156 -18.88 4.96 19.11
N PHE A 157 -18.07 4.51 20.07
CA PHE A 157 -16.93 3.61 19.84
C PHE A 157 -17.23 2.21 20.40
N LEU A 158 -17.81 1.34 19.59
CA LEU A 158 -18.28 0.04 20.07
C LEU A 158 -17.14 -0.92 20.39
N LYS A 159 -16.11 -1.00 19.53
CA LYS A 159 -15.01 -1.96 19.72
C LYS A 159 -14.06 -1.52 20.84
N LEU A 160 -13.73 -0.24 20.92
CA LEU A 160 -12.82 0.31 21.93
C LEU A 160 -13.45 0.28 23.33
N THR A 161 -14.74 0.61 23.46
CA THR A 161 -15.43 0.49 24.74
C THR A 161 -15.54 -0.97 25.19
N GLN A 162 -15.74 -1.91 24.26
CA GLN A 162 -15.68 -3.34 24.60
C GLN A 162 -14.28 -3.75 25.11
N LEU A 163 -13.21 -3.23 24.53
CA LEU A 163 -11.85 -3.48 25.03
C LEU A 163 -11.64 -2.92 26.44
N ASP A 164 -12.23 -1.77 26.78
CA ASP A 164 -12.16 -1.22 28.14
C ASP A 164 -12.76 -2.15 29.20
N GLU A 165 -13.73 -2.97 28.81
CA GLU A 165 -14.37 -3.99 29.66
C GLU A 165 -13.53 -5.27 29.69
N ASP A 166 -13.12 -5.77 28.51
CA ASP A 166 -12.33 -7.00 28.37
C ASP A 166 -10.98 -6.92 29.12
N TRP A 167 -10.36 -5.73 29.13
CA TRP A 167 -9.05 -5.50 29.75
C TRP A 167 -9.13 -4.91 31.16
N ALA A 168 -10.33 -4.77 31.73
CA ALA A 168 -10.52 -4.23 33.07
C ALA A 168 -9.79 -5.06 34.16
N ASP A 169 -9.81 -6.39 34.00
CA ASP A 169 -9.23 -7.35 34.94
C ASP A 169 -7.92 -7.99 34.41
N TYR A 170 -7.23 -7.32 33.48
CA TYR A 170 -6.01 -7.86 32.88
C TYR A 170 -4.92 -8.11 33.92
N GLN A 171 -4.33 -9.30 33.86
CA GLN A 171 -3.14 -9.66 34.62
C GLN A 171 -1.96 -9.89 33.68
N PRO A 172 -0.83 -9.20 33.89
CA PRO A 172 0.34 -9.37 33.04
C PRO A 172 0.90 -10.80 33.18
N PRO A 173 1.32 -11.43 32.06
CA PRO A 173 2.01 -12.71 32.12
C PRO A 173 3.40 -12.53 32.76
N GLU A 174 4.01 -13.64 33.16
CA GLU A 174 5.41 -13.66 33.57
C GLU A 174 6.29 -13.44 32.32
N TYR A 175 7.06 -12.35 32.35
CA TYR A 175 7.95 -11.96 31.26
C TYR A 175 9.36 -12.52 31.47
N ASP A 176 9.95 -13.06 30.40
CA ASP A 176 11.36 -13.44 30.30
C ASP A 176 12.21 -12.17 30.16
N ASN A 177 12.87 -11.80 31.27
CA ASN A 177 13.74 -10.63 31.35
C ASN A 177 15.24 -10.99 31.29
N ASP A 178 15.57 -12.26 31.07
CA ASP A 178 16.97 -12.73 31.11
C ASP A 178 17.55 -12.95 29.70
N ILE A 179 16.70 -13.05 28.68
CA ILE A 179 17.14 -13.31 27.30
C ILE A 179 18.07 -12.21 26.77
N THR A 180 19.19 -12.64 26.19
CA THR A 180 20.17 -11.74 25.56
C THR A 180 19.87 -11.53 24.07
N LEU A 181 20.38 -10.46 23.47
CA LEU A 181 20.11 -10.14 22.06
C LEU A 181 20.63 -11.20 21.04
N PRO A 182 21.84 -11.77 21.20
CA PRO A 182 22.28 -12.88 20.35
C PRO A 182 21.40 -14.12 20.50
N GLU A 183 21.08 -14.49 21.75
CA GLU A 183 20.24 -15.65 22.05
C GLU A 183 18.82 -15.47 21.48
N PHE A 184 18.27 -14.26 21.56
CA PHE A 184 16.99 -13.90 20.94
C PHE A 184 17.01 -14.18 19.43
N CYS A 185 18.08 -13.79 18.73
CA CYS A 185 18.21 -14.01 17.29
C CYS A 185 18.33 -15.51 16.95
N ASP A 186 19.15 -16.25 17.68
CA ASP A 186 19.34 -17.68 17.45
C ASP A 186 18.06 -18.46 17.76
N ARG A 187 17.42 -18.20 18.90
CA ARG A 187 16.14 -18.82 19.27
C ARG A 187 15.03 -18.46 18.29
N PHE A 188 14.98 -17.21 17.79
CA PHE A 188 14.00 -16.83 16.77
C PHE A 188 14.19 -17.64 15.47
N ARG A 189 15.44 -17.79 15.01
CA ARG A 189 15.76 -18.60 13.83
C ARG A 189 15.35 -20.07 14.01
N LEU A 190 15.68 -20.65 15.17
CA LEU A 190 15.34 -22.04 15.48
C LEU A 190 13.83 -22.25 15.65
N PHE A 191 13.13 -21.29 16.26
CA PHE A 191 11.67 -21.30 16.37
C PHE A 191 11.00 -21.25 14.99
N ALA A 192 11.42 -20.33 14.12
CA ALA A 192 10.88 -20.20 12.76
C ALA A 192 11.05 -21.51 11.97
N CYS A 193 12.20 -22.17 12.12
CA CYS A 193 12.47 -23.46 11.49
C CYS A 193 11.63 -24.60 12.08
N SER A 194 11.70 -24.81 13.40
CA SER A 194 11.11 -25.97 14.08
C SER A 194 9.58 -25.95 14.15
N ARG A 195 8.98 -24.77 14.40
CA ARG A 195 7.53 -24.63 14.62
C ARG A 195 6.76 -24.23 13.37
N LEU A 196 7.38 -23.44 12.47
CA LEU A 196 6.70 -22.86 11.31
C LEU A 196 7.20 -23.41 9.97
N GLY A 197 8.29 -24.19 9.95
CA GLY A 197 8.89 -24.71 8.72
C GLY A 197 9.47 -23.60 7.82
N LEU A 198 9.89 -22.49 8.43
CA LEU A 198 10.48 -21.35 7.73
C LEU A 198 11.99 -21.33 7.92
N PHE A 199 12.72 -21.24 6.81
CA PHE A 199 14.18 -21.32 6.82
C PHE A 199 14.77 -19.95 6.51
N TYR A 200 15.39 -19.34 7.51
CA TYR A 200 16.10 -18.08 7.35
C TYR A 200 17.58 -18.24 7.74
N ASP A 201 18.42 -17.52 7.01
CA ASP A 201 19.82 -17.37 7.40
C ASP A 201 19.92 -16.48 8.64
N ILE A 202 20.92 -16.73 9.49
CA ILE A 202 21.12 -15.96 10.71
C ILE A 202 21.41 -14.49 10.39
N ALA A 203 22.13 -14.19 9.31
CA ALA A 203 22.36 -12.80 8.89
C ALA A 203 21.05 -12.06 8.60
N MET A 204 20.06 -12.73 7.99
CA MET A 204 18.73 -12.15 7.75
C MET A 204 18.01 -11.84 9.06
N ILE A 205 18.04 -12.77 10.01
CA ILE A 205 17.41 -12.59 11.32
C ILE A 205 18.06 -11.44 12.08
N ARG A 206 19.39 -11.36 12.06
CA ARG A 206 20.16 -10.25 12.65
C ARG A 206 19.82 -8.91 12.04
N ARG A 207 19.75 -8.82 10.69
CA ARG A 207 19.31 -7.62 9.96
C ARG A 207 17.89 -7.20 10.38
N PHE A 208 16.99 -8.17 10.51
CA PHE A 208 15.61 -7.93 10.92
C PHE A 208 15.50 -7.44 12.37
N VAL A 209 16.14 -8.12 13.32
CA VAL A 209 16.08 -7.73 14.75
C VAL A 209 16.79 -6.39 14.98
N ALA A 210 17.94 -6.14 14.35
CA ALA A 210 18.65 -4.86 14.48
C ALA A 210 17.85 -3.67 13.91
N ALA A 211 16.95 -3.90 12.95
CA ALA A 211 16.10 -2.85 12.39
C ALA A 211 15.19 -2.18 13.43
N PHE A 212 14.70 -2.95 14.42
CA PHE A 212 13.87 -2.45 15.53
C PHE A 212 14.56 -1.39 16.37
N ALA A 213 15.89 -1.41 16.42
CA ALA A 213 16.70 -0.43 17.15
C ALA A 213 16.71 0.95 16.46
N SER A 214 16.49 0.99 15.15
CA SER A 214 16.72 2.18 14.33
C SER A 214 15.46 3.01 14.05
N THR A 215 14.32 2.35 13.84
CA THR A 215 13.05 3.02 13.52
C THR A 215 11.85 2.12 13.82
N ARG A 216 10.67 2.73 13.93
CA ARG A 216 9.39 2.04 14.13
C ARG A 216 8.76 1.51 12.85
N LEU A 217 9.26 1.91 11.68
CA LEU A 217 8.79 1.42 10.39
C LEU A 217 9.85 0.55 9.74
N ILE A 218 9.57 -0.73 9.54
CA ILE A 218 10.41 -1.68 8.82
C ILE A 218 9.75 -1.97 7.47
N VAL A 219 10.53 -2.03 6.40
CA VAL A 219 10.04 -2.36 5.06
C VAL A 219 10.69 -3.66 4.63
N LEU A 220 9.90 -4.70 4.41
CA LEU A 220 10.35 -5.97 3.84
C LEU A 220 10.09 -5.93 2.33
N GLN A 221 11.15 -5.93 1.53
CA GLN A 221 11.08 -5.90 0.08
C GLN A 221 11.81 -7.09 -0.54
N GLY A 222 11.44 -7.45 -1.75
CA GLY A 222 12.02 -8.60 -2.45
C GLY A 222 11.02 -9.25 -3.40
N ILE A 223 11.45 -10.31 -4.07
CA ILE A 223 10.64 -11.02 -5.06
C ILE A 223 9.41 -11.65 -4.38
N SER A 224 8.31 -11.80 -5.12
CA SER A 224 7.13 -12.50 -4.62
C SER A 224 7.47 -13.95 -4.21
N GLY A 225 6.90 -14.40 -3.08
CA GLY A 225 7.10 -15.76 -2.57
C GLY A 225 8.43 -16.02 -1.85
N THR A 226 9.19 -14.98 -1.46
CA THR A 226 10.43 -15.14 -0.66
C THR A 226 10.20 -15.18 0.86
N GLY A 227 8.94 -15.14 1.33
CA GLY A 227 8.61 -15.26 2.75
C GLY A 227 8.65 -13.95 3.54
N LYS A 228 8.40 -12.80 2.88
CA LYS A 228 8.35 -11.46 3.52
C LYS A 228 7.30 -11.38 4.62
N THR A 229 6.04 -11.63 4.29
CA THR A 229 4.92 -11.65 5.25
C THR A 229 5.13 -12.75 6.29
N SER A 230 5.70 -13.89 5.90
CA SER A 230 6.01 -15.01 6.80
C SER A 230 7.03 -14.66 7.89
N LEU A 231 8.05 -13.84 7.59
CA LEU A 231 9.06 -13.43 8.57
C LEU A 231 8.42 -12.57 9.68
N ALA A 232 7.65 -11.56 9.29
CA ALA A 232 6.96 -10.70 10.23
C ALA A 232 5.87 -11.45 11.01
N TYR A 233 5.19 -12.40 10.39
CA TYR A 233 4.21 -13.27 11.06
C TYR A 233 4.89 -14.20 12.08
N ALA A 234 6.04 -14.77 11.71
CA ALA A 234 6.84 -15.62 12.59
C ALA A 234 7.33 -14.86 13.82
N PHE A 235 7.72 -13.59 13.67
CA PHE A 235 8.16 -12.75 14.78
C PHE A 235 7.08 -12.59 15.86
N GLY A 236 5.84 -12.25 15.49
CA GLY A 236 4.74 -12.13 16.46
C GLY A 236 4.45 -13.44 17.19
N LYS A 237 4.47 -14.57 16.46
CA LYS A 237 4.35 -15.90 17.09
C LYS A 237 5.52 -16.23 18.02
N TYR A 238 6.72 -15.78 17.69
CA TYR A 238 7.91 -16.00 18.51
C TYR A 238 7.87 -15.18 19.80
N VAL A 239 7.44 -13.92 19.78
CA VAL A 239 7.32 -13.06 20.99
C VAL A 239 6.02 -13.29 21.77
N SER A 240 5.31 -14.39 21.49
CA SER A 240 4.04 -14.78 22.13
C SER A 240 2.92 -13.75 22.01
N ASN A 241 2.97 -12.88 20.98
CA ASN A 241 1.93 -11.90 20.68
C ASN A 241 1.68 -11.84 19.17
N PRO A 242 0.63 -12.51 18.64
CA PRO A 242 0.39 -12.60 17.21
C PRO A 242 0.39 -11.24 16.49
N SER A 243 1.10 -11.17 15.36
CA SER A 243 1.18 -9.95 14.56
C SER A 243 -0.19 -9.54 14.01
N VAL A 244 -0.46 -8.22 13.98
CA VAL A 244 -1.72 -7.65 13.48
C VAL A 244 -1.60 -7.48 11.97
N ILE A 245 -2.27 -8.32 11.20
CA ILE A 245 -2.21 -8.26 9.73
C ILE A 245 -3.27 -7.29 9.21
N THR A 246 -2.82 -6.25 8.52
CA THR A 246 -3.65 -5.25 7.87
C THR A 246 -3.36 -5.27 6.37
N PRO A 247 -4.17 -5.98 5.55
CA PRO A 247 -3.98 -6.02 4.10
C PRO A 247 -4.37 -4.69 3.47
N VAL A 248 -3.39 -4.00 2.87
CA VAL A 248 -3.62 -2.71 2.22
C VAL A 248 -4.47 -2.89 0.99
N GLN A 249 -5.45 -2.01 0.78
CA GLN A 249 -6.32 -2.05 -0.40
C GLN A 249 -5.92 -0.99 -1.41
N PRO A 250 -6.08 -1.23 -2.73
CA PRO A 250 -5.82 -0.22 -3.76
C PRO A 250 -6.64 1.06 -3.60
N SER A 251 -7.77 0.99 -2.88
CA SER A 251 -8.65 2.13 -2.63
C SER A 251 -8.14 3.07 -1.53
N TRP A 252 -7.11 2.68 -0.76
CA TRP A 252 -6.62 3.46 0.36
C TRP A 252 -6.05 4.80 -0.10
N ARG A 253 -6.58 5.88 0.47
CA ARG A 253 -6.27 7.26 0.04
C ARG A 253 -5.92 8.22 1.17
N ASP A 254 -6.29 7.93 2.41
CA ASP A 254 -6.11 8.85 3.53
C ASP A 254 -5.96 8.10 4.87
N ARG A 255 -5.75 8.88 5.94
CA ARG A 255 -5.55 8.40 7.31
C ARG A 255 -6.72 7.56 7.85
N SER A 256 -7.94 7.72 7.31
CA SER A 256 -9.14 7.06 7.83
C SER A 256 -9.09 5.55 7.60
N GLU A 257 -8.26 5.09 6.68
CA GLU A 257 -7.99 3.66 6.48
C GLU A 257 -7.22 3.03 7.65
N LEU A 258 -6.44 3.83 8.37
CA LEU A 258 -5.68 3.39 9.54
C LEU A 258 -6.46 3.61 10.83
N PHE A 259 -7.03 4.80 11.01
CA PHE A 259 -7.65 5.22 12.27
C PHE A 259 -9.17 5.19 12.25
N GLY A 260 -9.80 4.93 11.11
CA GLY A 260 -11.24 5.03 10.98
C GLY A 260 -11.73 6.45 10.77
N TYR A 261 -13.05 6.63 10.87
CA TYR A 261 -13.68 7.93 10.74
C TYR A 261 -14.98 7.99 11.55
N PHE A 262 -15.32 9.18 12.02
CA PHE A 262 -16.61 9.43 12.64
C PHE A 262 -17.69 9.62 11.57
N ASN A 263 -18.75 8.81 11.63
CA ASN A 263 -19.89 8.97 10.74
C ASN A 263 -20.92 9.91 11.37
N GLU A 264 -21.05 11.10 10.79
CA GLU A 264 -21.97 12.14 11.28
C GLU A 264 -23.46 11.75 11.22
N PHE A 265 -23.84 10.83 10.34
CA PHE A 265 -25.23 10.41 10.17
C PHE A 265 -25.65 9.37 11.20
N THR A 266 -24.79 8.37 11.43
CA THR A 266 -25.05 7.30 12.41
C THR A 266 -24.58 7.68 13.81
N LYS A 267 -23.81 8.77 13.94
CA LYS A 267 -23.16 9.20 15.18
C LYS A 267 -22.27 8.12 15.80
N LYS A 268 -21.78 7.20 14.97
CA LYS A 268 -20.87 6.11 15.35
C LYS A 268 -19.52 6.30 14.68
N TYR A 269 -18.48 5.91 15.39
CA TYR A 269 -17.13 5.87 14.85
C TYR A 269 -16.91 4.52 14.16
N ASN A 270 -16.40 4.56 12.92
CA ASN A 270 -16.02 3.35 12.20
C ASN A 270 -14.61 2.95 12.59
N GLU A 271 -14.50 2.03 13.54
CA GLU A 271 -13.23 1.59 14.12
C GLU A 271 -12.57 0.50 13.25
N THR A 272 -11.35 0.79 12.79
CA THR A 272 -10.51 -0.19 12.07
C THR A 272 -9.94 -1.22 13.03
N GLU A 273 -9.56 -2.40 12.51
CA GLU A 273 -8.85 -3.41 13.32
C GLU A 273 -7.47 -2.91 13.77
N LEU A 274 -6.84 -2.04 12.98
CA LEU A 274 -5.58 -1.42 13.35
C LEU A 274 -5.74 -0.46 14.55
N LEU A 275 -6.75 0.42 14.53
CA LEU A 275 -7.04 1.29 15.67
C LEU A 275 -7.36 0.47 16.92
N ARG A 276 -8.18 -0.57 16.77
CA ARG A 276 -8.50 -1.52 17.86
C ARG A 276 -7.22 -2.10 18.46
N ALA A 277 -6.30 -2.61 17.64
CA ALA A 277 -5.05 -3.17 18.11
C ALA A 277 -4.11 -2.13 18.75
N MET A 278 -4.05 -0.91 18.21
CA MET A 278 -3.30 0.18 18.83
C MET A 278 -3.84 0.52 20.22
N TYR A 279 -5.16 0.53 20.37
CA TYR A 279 -5.83 0.78 21.63
C TYR A 279 -5.58 -0.35 22.64
N GLU A 280 -5.70 -1.61 22.20
CA GLU A 280 -5.38 -2.79 23.00
C GLU A 280 -3.95 -2.77 23.54
N ALA A 281 -2.98 -2.40 22.70
CA ALA A 281 -1.57 -2.38 23.06
C ALA A 281 -1.23 -1.39 24.19
N ARG A 282 -2.13 -0.46 24.53
CA ARG A 282 -1.98 0.45 25.67
C ARG A 282 -2.28 -0.19 27.03
N TYR A 283 -2.94 -1.35 27.06
CA TYR A 283 -3.27 -2.07 28.29
C TYR A 283 -2.17 -3.01 28.79
N ASN A 284 -1.19 -3.33 27.95
CA ASN A 284 -0.17 -4.31 28.28
C ASN A 284 1.21 -3.90 27.76
N GLU A 285 2.21 -4.69 28.14
CA GLU A 285 3.61 -4.43 27.80
C GLU A 285 4.16 -5.41 26.75
N ASN A 286 3.30 -6.10 26.01
CA ASN A 286 3.74 -7.04 24.98
C ASN A 286 4.33 -6.30 23.78
N VAL A 287 5.23 -6.95 23.04
CA VAL A 287 5.75 -6.42 21.76
C VAL A 287 4.69 -6.62 20.66
N TYR A 288 4.22 -5.54 20.04
CA TYR A 288 3.29 -5.59 18.91
C TYR A 288 4.02 -5.33 17.59
N LEU A 289 3.73 -6.17 16.59
CA LEU A 289 4.14 -5.95 15.21
C LEU A 289 2.91 -5.90 14.31
N VAL A 290 2.69 -4.75 13.67
CA VAL A 290 1.65 -4.56 12.65
C VAL A 290 2.25 -4.88 11.29
N ILE A 291 1.59 -5.70 10.51
CA ILE A 291 1.98 -6.05 9.14
C ILE A 291 1.04 -5.32 8.17
N LEU A 292 1.58 -4.35 7.44
CA LEU A 292 0.91 -3.69 6.33
C LEU A 292 1.24 -4.49 5.06
N ASP A 293 0.38 -5.45 4.73
CA ASP A 293 0.62 -6.38 3.63
C ASP A 293 0.35 -5.71 2.28
N GLU A 294 1.27 -5.89 1.34
CA GLU A 294 1.30 -5.21 0.03
C GLU A 294 1.18 -3.68 0.17
N MET A 295 1.99 -3.11 1.06
CA MET A 295 1.95 -1.69 1.43
C MET A 295 1.96 -0.76 0.21
N ASN A 296 2.67 -1.13 -0.86
CA ASN A 296 2.79 -0.32 -2.07
C ASN A 296 1.72 -0.57 -3.15
N ILE A 297 0.67 -1.36 -2.86
CA ILE A 297 -0.51 -1.44 -3.74
C ILE A 297 -1.29 -0.13 -3.77
N ALA A 298 -1.17 0.67 -2.71
CA ALA A 298 -1.63 2.05 -2.63
C ALA A 298 -0.43 3.00 -2.41
N ARG A 299 -0.64 4.29 -2.64
CA ARG A 299 0.41 5.30 -2.39
C ARG A 299 0.61 5.48 -0.89
N VAL A 300 1.69 4.89 -0.37
CA VAL A 300 2.03 4.87 1.05
C VAL A 300 2.05 6.28 1.67
N GLU A 301 2.52 7.28 0.92
CA GLU A 301 2.64 8.66 1.40
C GLU A 301 1.29 9.35 1.62
N TYR A 302 0.18 8.78 1.17
CA TYR A 302 -1.15 9.38 1.31
C TYR A 302 -1.83 8.89 2.58
N TYR A 303 -2.00 7.57 2.72
CA TYR A 303 -2.70 7.01 3.87
C TYR A 303 -1.82 6.94 5.13
N PHE A 304 -0.50 6.77 4.97
CA PHE A 304 0.44 6.62 6.09
C PHE A 304 1.16 7.94 6.46
N ALA A 305 0.80 9.06 5.84
CA ALA A 305 1.49 10.35 5.98
C ALA A 305 1.61 10.86 7.42
N GLU A 306 0.52 10.74 8.17
CA GLU A 306 0.43 11.19 9.57
C GLU A 306 1.29 10.31 10.47
N MET A 307 1.22 8.98 10.29
CA MET A 307 2.08 8.02 11.00
C MET A 307 3.56 8.29 10.74
N LEU A 308 3.95 8.57 9.49
CA LEU A 308 5.31 8.94 9.14
C LEU A 308 5.80 10.19 9.86
N SER A 309 4.90 11.10 10.25
CA SER A 309 5.25 12.35 10.92
C SER A 309 5.27 12.17 12.44
N ILE A 310 4.28 11.47 12.99
CA ILE A 310 4.15 11.23 14.43
C ILE A 310 5.28 10.34 14.95
N LEU A 311 5.63 9.27 14.22
CA LEU A 311 6.70 8.35 14.62
C LEU A 311 8.11 8.98 14.59
N GLU A 312 8.26 10.21 14.10
CA GLU A 312 9.53 10.95 14.17
C GLU A 312 9.70 11.76 15.44
N MET A 313 8.60 12.01 16.16
CA MET A 313 8.64 12.81 17.37
C MET A 313 9.53 12.11 18.40
N PRO A 314 10.51 12.82 18.99
CA PRO A 314 11.48 12.21 19.90
C PRO A 314 10.81 11.71 21.20
N ARG A 315 9.69 12.34 21.55
CA ARG A 315 8.93 12.10 22.78
C ARG A 315 7.68 11.29 22.46
N ARG A 316 7.53 10.15 23.12
CA ARG A 316 6.41 9.22 22.89
C ARG A 316 5.08 9.73 23.44
N ASP A 317 5.13 10.62 24.42
CA ASP A 317 3.94 11.32 24.92
C ASP A 317 3.36 12.31 23.90
N GLU A 318 4.15 12.70 22.90
CA GLU A 318 3.71 13.54 21.77
C GLU A 318 3.17 12.69 20.60
N TRP A 319 3.11 11.37 20.73
CA TRP A 319 2.57 10.49 19.69
C TRP A 319 1.04 10.48 19.70
N ILE A 320 0.45 11.64 19.42
CA ILE A 320 -0.99 11.86 19.59
C ILE A 320 -1.66 11.97 18.23
N VAL A 321 -2.79 11.26 18.06
CA VAL A 321 -3.70 11.39 16.92
C VAL A 321 -5.05 11.91 17.37
N ASP A 322 -5.60 12.88 16.66
CA ASP A 322 -6.96 13.35 16.90
C ASP A 322 -7.94 12.40 16.19
N LEU A 323 -8.85 11.78 16.94
CA LEU A 323 -9.89 10.89 16.38
C LEU A 323 -11.23 11.62 16.22
N VAL A 324 -11.59 12.45 17.21
CA VAL A 324 -12.86 13.18 17.27
C VAL A 324 -12.62 14.58 17.85
N SER A 325 -13.45 15.55 17.44
CA SER A 325 -13.29 16.96 17.82
C SER A 325 -13.82 17.29 19.22
N SER A 326 -14.81 16.55 19.71
CA SER A 326 -15.41 16.71 21.02
C SER A 326 -15.41 15.38 21.77
N GLN A 327 -15.18 15.41 23.07
CA GLN A 327 -15.22 14.23 23.94
C GLN A 327 -16.64 14.03 24.48
N TRP A 328 -17.14 12.80 24.45
CA TRP A 328 -18.42 12.41 25.04
C TRP A 328 -18.17 11.65 26.34
N LYS A 329 -19.13 11.68 27.27
CA LYS A 329 -19.03 11.00 28.58
C LYS A 329 -18.79 9.50 28.46
N ASN A 330 -19.34 8.87 27.42
CA ASN A 330 -19.25 7.43 27.15
C ASN A 330 -18.12 7.06 26.17
N ASP A 331 -17.17 7.97 25.92
CA ASP A 331 -16.01 7.65 25.10
C ASP A 331 -15.07 6.64 25.82
N PRO A 332 -14.31 5.86 25.06
CA PRO A 332 -13.32 4.93 25.61
C PRO A 332 -12.33 5.63 26.55
N LYS A 333 -11.94 4.93 27.62
CA LYS A 333 -11.16 5.48 28.76
C LYS A 333 -9.82 6.09 28.35
N LEU A 334 -9.15 5.54 27.34
CA LEU A 334 -7.84 6.01 26.89
C LEU A 334 -7.91 7.14 25.85
N LEU A 335 -9.11 7.62 25.52
CA LEU A 335 -9.29 8.84 24.73
C LEU A 335 -9.36 10.06 25.65
N GLU A 336 -8.40 10.95 25.51
CA GLU A 336 -8.32 12.19 26.29
C GLU A 336 -8.67 13.37 25.36
N HIS A 337 -9.78 14.06 25.63
CA HIS A 337 -10.25 15.18 24.81
C HIS A 337 -10.40 14.83 23.31
N GLY A 338 -10.85 13.61 23.00
CA GLY A 338 -11.01 13.12 21.63
C GLY A 338 -9.70 12.71 20.94
N LYS A 339 -8.59 12.72 21.68
CA LYS A 339 -7.26 12.36 21.21
C LYS A 339 -6.84 11.00 21.72
N PHE A 340 -6.07 10.29 20.90
CA PHE A 340 -5.51 8.99 21.23
C PHE A 340 -3.99 9.03 21.15
N THR A 341 -3.33 8.61 22.23
CA THR A 341 -1.86 8.51 22.28
C THR A 341 -1.44 7.11 21.82
N LEU A 342 -0.62 7.04 20.77
CA LEU A 342 -0.17 5.80 20.17
C LEU A 342 0.68 4.97 21.15
N PRO A 343 0.55 3.63 21.12
CA PRO A 343 1.29 2.73 21.98
C PRO A 343 2.80 2.75 21.71
N PRO A 344 3.65 2.83 22.75
CA PRO A 344 5.11 2.79 22.59
C PRO A 344 5.64 1.38 22.30
N ASN A 345 4.83 0.34 22.44
CA ASN A 345 5.18 -1.07 22.28
C ASN A 345 4.81 -1.63 20.89
N MET A 346 4.52 -0.76 19.92
CA MET A 346 4.12 -1.15 18.56
C MET A 346 5.15 -0.75 17.50
N TRP A 347 5.44 -1.70 16.60
CA TRP A 347 6.25 -1.50 15.40
C TRP A 347 5.41 -1.82 14.15
N TYR A 348 5.74 -1.18 13.03
CA TYR A 348 5.03 -1.31 11.76
C TYR A 348 5.97 -1.94 10.73
N CYS A 349 5.49 -2.96 10.04
CA CYS A 349 6.21 -3.71 9.03
C CYS A 349 5.43 -3.68 7.72
N GLY A 350 5.93 -2.96 6.72
CA GLY A 350 5.34 -2.93 5.39
C GLY A 350 5.96 -3.99 4.49
N THR A 351 5.15 -4.84 3.85
CA THR A 351 5.65 -5.73 2.80
C THR A 351 5.50 -5.04 1.44
N ILE A 352 6.57 -5.02 0.65
CA ILE A 352 6.62 -4.35 -0.64
C ILE A 352 6.99 -5.37 -1.72
N ASN A 353 6.22 -5.37 -2.79
CA ASN A 353 6.49 -6.13 -4.00
C ASN A 353 7.01 -5.17 -5.07
N ASN A 354 8.08 -5.51 -5.78
CA ASN A 354 8.68 -4.67 -6.81
C ASN A 354 8.10 -4.96 -8.21
N ASP A 355 6.81 -5.29 -8.29
CA ASP A 355 6.14 -5.70 -9.53
C ASP A 355 5.44 -4.50 -10.22
N ASP A 356 5.29 -4.54 -11.55
CA ASP A 356 4.71 -3.44 -12.37
C ASP A 356 3.28 -3.01 -11.95
N SER A 357 2.56 -3.84 -11.20
CA SER A 357 1.20 -3.56 -10.72
C SER A 357 1.15 -2.72 -9.44
N THR A 358 2.30 -2.28 -8.92
CA THR A 358 2.41 -1.57 -7.64
C THR A 358 2.97 -0.15 -7.82
N PHE A 359 2.73 0.71 -6.83
CA PHE A 359 3.31 2.06 -6.83
C PHE A 359 4.75 2.02 -6.36
N ALA A 360 5.61 2.84 -7.00
CA ALA A 360 6.94 3.12 -6.48
C ALA A 360 6.83 3.87 -5.14
N VAL A 361 7.62 3.43 -4.16
CA VAL A 361 7.67 4.01 -2.83
C VAL A 361 8.69 5.15 -2.84
N THR A 362 8.30 6.33 -2.36
CA THR A 362 9.16 7.51 -2.42
C THR A 362 10.23 7.50 -1.32
N ASP A 363 11.27 8.32 -1.51
CA ASP A 363 12.29 8.55 -0.48
C ASP A 363 11.71 9.10 0.83
N LYS A 364 10.54 9.77 0.78
CA LYS A 364 9.86 10.25 2.00
C LYS A 364 9.56 9.11 2.97
N VAL A 365 9.18 7.94 2.47
CA VAL A 365 8.88 6.75 3.27
C VAL A 365 10.17 6.07 3.67
N TYR A 366 11.04 5.79 2.69
CA TYR A 366 12.25 5.03 2.94
C TYR A 366 13.28 5.75 3.81
N ASP A 367 13.35 7.08 3.80
CA ASP A 367 14.21 7.79 4.74
C ASP A 367 13.80 7.50 6.19
N ARG A 368 12.50 7.24 6.43
CA ARG A 368 11.92 6.95 7.75
C ARG A 368 11.85 5.47 8.09
N ALA A 369 11.82 4.59 7.09
CA ALA A 369 11.72 3.15 7.27
C ALA A 369 13.09 2.43 7.22
N MET A 370 13.25 1.27 7.84
CA MET A 370 14.42 0.42 7.60
C MET A 370 14.10 -0.62 6.52
N PRO A 371 14.66 -0.51 5.30
CA PRO A 371 14.45 -1.51 4.26
C PRO A 371 15.27 -2.77 4.53
N ILE A 372 14.62 -3.92 4.38
CA ILE A 372 15.22 -5.24 4.46
C ILE A 372 14.84 -6.00 3.20
N ASN A 373 15.86 -6.34 2.43
CA ASN A 373 15.74 -7.14 1.21
C ASN A 373 15.76 -8.63 1.54
N ILE A 374 14.76 -9.36 1.04
CA ILE A 374 14.65 -10.82 1.11
C ILE A 374 14.66 -11.37 -0.32
N ASP A 375 15.87 -11.60 -0.84
CA ASP A 375 16.09 -11.96 -2.25
C ASP A 375 16.29 -13.46 -2.47
N ASN A 376 16.66 -14.21 -1.42
CA ASN A 376 16.97 -15.63 -1.50
C ASN A 376 15.91 -16.48 -0.80
N LYS A 377 15.60 -17.65 -1.38
CA LYS A 377 14.80 -18.67 -0.70
C LYS A 377 15.64 -19.36 0.36
N GLY A 378 15.02 -19.63 1.51
CA GLY A 378 15.63 -20.38 2.60
C GLY A 378 16.08 -21.78 2.16
N VAL A 379 17.28 -22.18 2.58
CA VAL A 379 17.75 -23.55 2.46
C VAL A 379 17.25 -24.33 3.66
N ALA A 380 16.59 -25.47 3.43
CA ALA A 380 16.07 -26.30 4.51
C ALA A 380 17.20 -26.79 5.42
N PHE A 381 16.99 -26.71 6.73
CA PHE A 381 17.86 -27.28 7.75
C PHE A 381 17.02 -27.85 8.89
N GLU A 382 17.57 -28.78 9.67
CA GLU A 382 16.90 -29.30 10.86
C GLU A 382 17.24 -28.44 12.07
N ALA A 383 16.25 -28.20 12.93
CA ALA A 383 16.39 -27.42 14.15
C ALA A 383 15.71 -28.16 15.33
N PRO A 384 16.28 -28.09 16.54
CA PRO A 384 15.59 -28.58 17.73
C PRO A 384 14.29 -27.82 17.98
N ASP A 385 13.32 -28.50 18.59
CA ASP A 385 12.05 -27.88 18.97
C ASP A 385 12.31 -26.71 19.93
N THR A 386 11.97 -25.50 19.49
CA THR A 386 12.21 -24.27 20.25
C THR A 386 10.87 -23.62 20.61
N PRO A 387 10.59 -23.32 21.89
CA PRO A 387 9.37 -22.63 22.30
C PRO A 387 9.43 -21.13 21.99
N PRO A 388 8.27 -20.45 21.92
CA PRO A 388 8.24 -19.00 21.85
C PRO A 388 8.77 -18.37 23.15
N VAL A 389 9.08 -17.08 23.10
CA VAL A 389 9.51 -16.24 24.22
C VAL A 389 8.36 -15.33 24.61
N VAL A 390 8.18 -15.09 25.91
CA VAL A 390 7.25 -14.08 26.43
C VAL A 390 8.10 -12.91 26.90
N ILE A 391 8.30 -11.91 26.04
CA ILE A 391 9.14 -10.74 26.34
C ILE A 391 8.29 -9.47 26.35
N ASN A 392 8.52 -8.60 27.32
CA ASN A 392 7.91 -7.26 27.31
C ASN A 392 8.73 -6.29 26.45
N TYR A 393 8.09 -5.25 25.94
CA TYR A 393 8.75 -4.31 25.04
C TYR A 393 9.85 -3.49 25.72
N LYS A 394 9.76 -3.27 27.04
CA LYS A 394 10.76 -2.50 27.78
C LYS A 394 12.09 -3.25 27.79
N HIS A 395 12.07 -4.53 28.18
CA HIS A 395 13.23 -5.41 28.12
C HIS A 395 13.76 -5.55 26.68
N PHE A 396 12.88 -5.71 25.71
CA PHE A 396 13.28 -5.76 24.30
C PHE A 396 14.01 -4.48 23.83
N GLU A 397 13.54 -3.30 24.24
CA GLU A 397 14.24 -2.05 23.96
C GLU A 397 15.52 -1.89 24.78
N GLU A 398 15.54 -2.35 26.02
CA GLU A 398 16.72 -2.33 26.90
C GLU A 398 17.87 -3.16 26.31
N ILE A 399 17.61 -4.38 25.83
CA ILE A 399 18.66 -5.20 25.19
C ILE A 399 19.18 -4.57 23.89
N LEU A 400 18.32 -3.92 23.11
CA LEU A 400 18.72 -3.18 21.90
C LEU A 400 19.55 -1.93 22.25
N ASN A 401 19.14 -1.18 23.27
CA ASN A 401 19.85 0.01 23.72
C ASN A 401 21.19 -0.33 24.39
N LYS A 402 21.25 -1.44 25.12
CA LYS A 402 22.49 -1.99 25.67
C LYS A 402 23.47 -2.33 24.55
N ALA A 403 23.00 -3.01 23.50
CA ALA A 403 23.83 -3.28 22.32
C ALA A 403 24.39 -2.01 21.68
N LYS A 404 23.61 -0.92 21.64
CA LYS A 404 24.06 0.39 21.17
C LYS A 404 25.15 1.02 22.04
N ALA A 405 24.99 0.92 23.35
CA ALA A 405 25.95 1.47 24.31
C ALA A 405 27.27 0.67 24.33
N ASP A 406 27.18 -0.66 24.21
CA ASP A 406 28.33 -1.56 24.30
C ASP A 406 29.15 -1.60 22.99
N ASN A 407 28.52 -1.36 21.84
CA ASN A 407 29.15 -1.48 20.52
C ASN A 407 29.01 -0.21 19.66
N PRO A 408 29.39 0.99 20.17
CA PRO A 408 29.27 2.22 19.40
C PRO A 408 30.11 2.12 18.12
N VAL A 409 29.59 2.70 17.02
CA VAL A 409 30.32 2.74 15.74
C VAL A 409 31.69 3.37 15.95
N SER A 410 32.74 2.68 15.52
CA SER A 410 34.11 3.16 15.70
C SER A 410 34.36 4.53 15.06
N GLU A 411 35.22 5.34 15.68
CA GLU A 411 35.57 6.66 15.14
C GLU A 411 36.22 6.58 13.75
N ASP A 412 36.96 5.50 13.48
CA ASP A 412 37.55 5.23 12.17
C ASP A 412 36.47 5.03 11.10
N THR A 413 35.47 4.19 11.40
CA THR A 413 34.33 3.97 10.51
C THR A 413 33.53 5.26 10.28
N LEU A 414 33.32 6.09 11.31
CA LEU A 414 32.64 7.37 11.15
C LEU A 414 33.43 8.35 10.25
N LYS A 415 34.77 8.36 10.33
CA LYS A 415 35.62 9.15 9.44
C LYS A 415 35.54 8.65 8.01
N LYS A 416 35.64 7.33 7.79
CA LYS A 416 35.47 6.72 6.46
C LYS A 416 34.09 7.01 5.87
N LEU A 417 33.05 6.95 6.69
CA LEU A 417 31.69 7.28 6.28
C LEU A 417 31.56 8.74 5.82
N ALA A 418 32.20 9.68 6.51
CA ALA A 418 32.23 11.09 6.10
C ALA A 418 32.96 11.29 4.77
N LEU A 419 34.09 10.59 4.56
CA LEU A 419 34.82 10.62 3.29
C LEU A 419 33.96 10.07 2.13
N VAL A 420 33.21 8.98 2.36
CA VAL A 420 32.26 8.44 1.38
C VAL A 420 31.13 9.42 1.11
N ASP A 421 30.57 10.08 2.13
CA ASP A 421 29.53 11.11 1.96
C ASP A 421 30.04 12.27 1.09
N ASP A 422 31.22 12.81 1.40
CA ASP A 422 31.85 13.89 0.64
C ASP A 422 32.07 13.51 -0.83
N TYR A 423 32.52 12.28 -1.08
CA TYR A 423 32.69 11.75 -2.45
C TYR A 423 31.34 11.64 -3.16
N ILE A 424 30.32 11.09 -2.52
CA ILE A 424 28.98 10.93 -3.10
C ILE A 424 28.35 12.29 -3.41
N ILE A 425 28.55 13.29 -2.55
CA ILE A 425 28.09 14.67 -2.76
C ILE A 425 28.77 15.27 -3.99
N ALA A 426 30.09 15.13 -4.09
CA ALA A 426 30.87 15.71 -5.19
C ALA A 426 30.52 15.09 -6.56
N HIS A 427 30.37 13.76 -6.61
CA HIS A 427 30.19 13.02 -7.87
C HIS A 427 28.72 12.78 -8.25
N PHE A 428 27.84 12.52 -7.28
CA PHE A 428 26.45 12.13 -7.53
C PHE A 428 25.43 13.21 -7.12
N ARG A 429 25.87 14.27 -6.41
CA ARG A 429 25.00 15.31 -5.84
C ARG A 429 23.92 14.74 -4.92
N VAL A 430 24.23 13.65 -4.24
CA VAL A 430 23.39 13.01 -3.21
C VAL A 430 24.13 13.16 -1.89
N ALA A 431 23.41 13.46 -0.80
CA ALA A 431 23.99 13.63 0.54
C ALA A 431 23.32 12.70 1.55
N PHE A 432 24.06 12.32 2.59
CA PHE A 432 23.50 11.59 3.72
C PHE A 432 22.70 12.56 4.59
N GLY A 433 21.37 12.43 4.58
CA GLY A 433 20.54 13.20 5.50
C GLY A 433 20.84 12.84 6.96
N ASN A 434 20.69 13.80 7.87
CA ASN A 434 20.86 13.59 9.33
C ASN A 434 20.08 12.38 9.87
N ARG A 435 18.91 12.10 9.29
CA ARG A 435 18.08 10.94 9.65
C ARG A 435 18.79 9.61 9.35
N ILE A 436 19.41 9.50 8.18
CA ILE A 436 20.16 8.29 7.78
C ILE A 436 21.36 8.11 8.72
N MET A 437 22.09 9.20 9.01
CA MET A 437 23.23 9.15 9.93
C MET A 437 22.83 8.67 11.33
N LYS A 438 21.69 9.16 11.86
CA LYS A 438 21.15 8.68 13.14
C LYS A 438 20.84 7.18 13.07
N GLN A 439 20.17 6.73 12.00
CA GLN A 439 19.84 5.32 11.82
C GLN A 439 21.09 4.43 11.68
N ILE A 440 22.17 4.89 11.05
CA ILE A 440 23.46 4.17 11.02
C ILE A 440 24.00 3.99 12.44
N LYS A 441 23.99 5.06 13.23
CA LYS A 441 24.45 5.04 14.64
C LYS A 441 23.56 4.20 15.54
N ASP A 442 22.30 3.98 15.19
CA ASP A 442 21.38 3.12 15.94
C ASP A 442 21.42 1.65 15.48
N TYR A 443 21.49 1.42 14.16
CA TYR A 443 21.39 0.09 13.54
C TYR A 443 22.68 -0.71 13.62
N VAL A 444 23.84 -0.10 13.27
CA VAL A 444 25.11 -0.83 13.20
C VAL A 444 25.51 -1.40 14.56
N PRO A 445 25.44 -0.63 15.67
CA PRO A 445 25.70 -1.18 17.01
C PRO A 445 24.74 -2.28 17.42
N ALA A 446 23.45 -2.14 17.11
CA ALA A 446 22.45 -3.17 17.39
C ALA A 446 22.77 -4.46 16.60
N TYR A 447 23.16 -4.33 15.34
CA TYR A 447 23.57 -5.46 14.49
C TYR A 447 24.81 -6.17 15.05
N VAL A 448 25.82 -5.44 15.51
CA VAL A 448 26.98 -6.03 16.21
C VAL A 448 26.53 -6.78 17.46
N GLY A 449 25.63 -6.19 18.25
CA GLY A 449 25.06 -6.82 19.44
C GLY A 449 24.23 -8.09 19.17
N THR A 450 23.76 -8.31 17.94
CA THR A 450 23.13 -9.59 17.54
C THR A 450 24.15 -10.69 17.19
N GLY A 451 25.46 -10.38 17.22
CA GLY A 451 26.56 -11.26 16.82
C GLY A 451 27.07 -11.06 15.39
N GLY A 452 26.69 -9.95 14.72
CA GLY A 452 27.24 -9.54 13.43
C GLY A 452 28.54 -8.73 13.55
N THR A 453 29.14 -8.35 12.42
CA THR A 453 30.30 -7.44 12.41
C THR A 453 29.90 -6.01 12.11
N GLU A 454 30.71 -5.04 12.54
CA GLU A 454 30.47 -3.61 12.27
C GLU A 454 30.43 -3.33 10.77
N ILE A 455 31.36 -3.92 10.01
CA ILE A 455 31.48 -3.74 8.56
C ILE A 455 30.24 -4.30 7.85
N ASP A 456 29.76 -5.50 8.20
CA ASP A 456 28.57 -6.09 7.58
C ASP A 456 27.30 -5.25 7.84
N GLY A 457 27.17 -4.73 9.06
CA GLY A 457 26.05 -3.85 9.42
C GLY A 457 26.08 -2.54 8.63
N LEU A 458 27.26 -1.94 8.51
CA LEU A 458 27.49 -0.72 7.74
C LEU A 458 27.24 -0.93 6.24
N ASP A 459 27.80 -1.99 5.68
CA ASP A 459 27.65 -2.38 4.28
C ASP A 459 26.19 -2.50 3.90
N TYR A 460 25.42 -3.22 4.72
CA TYR A 460 24.00 -3.41 4.47
C TYR A 460 23.20 -2.10 4.48
N ILE A 461 23.37 -1.27 5.53
CA ILE A 461 22.58 -0.03 5.64
C ILE A 461 22.97 0.97 4.54
N LEU A 462 24.26 1.07 4.19
CA LEU A 462 24.71 1.93 3.09
C LEU A 462 24.11 1.48 1.75
N ALA A 463 24.16 0.19 1.44
CA ALA A 463 23.59 -0.34 0.21
C ALA A 463 22.09 -0.04 0.08
N ARG A 464 21.31 -0.29 1.14
CA ARG A 464 19.84 -0.27 1.06
C ARG A 464 19.20 1.09 1.35
N LYS A 465 19.91 2.00 2.03
CA LYS A 465 19.42 3.37 2.32
C LYS A 465 20.04 4.45 1.46
N VAL A 466 21.36 4.42 1.32
CA VAL A 466 22.09 5.50 0.66
C VAL A 466 22.12 5.25 -0.83
N LEU A 467 22.71 4.13 -1.24
CA LEU A 467 22.94 3.84 -2.66
C LEU A 467 21.62 3.67 -3.42
N ARG A 468 20.53 3.30 -2.74
CA ARG A 468 19.18 3.26 -3.35
C ARG A 468 18.75 4.59 -3.97
N LYS A 469 19.20 5.73 -3.43
CA LYS A 469 18.88 7.04 -4.01
C LYS A 469 19.42 7.22 -5.43
N PHE A 470 20.36 6.36 -5.85
CA PHE A 470 20.90 6.39 -7.19
C PHE A 470 19.89 5.87 -8.22
N GLU A 471 18.89 5.08 -7.83
CA GLU A 471 17.80 4.65 -8.73
C GLU A 471 17.01 5.83 -9.30
N ALA A 472 16.96 6.96 -8.60
CA ALA A 472 16.28 8.18 -9.06
C ALA A 472 17.16 9.07 -9.96
N LEU A 473 18.46 8.80 -10.04
CA LEU A 473 19.40 9.56 -10.87
C LEU A 473 19.37 9.05 -12.32
N ASN A 474 19.92 9.85 -13.24
CA ASN A 474 20.01 9.45 -14.65
C ASN A 474 21.01 8.28 -14.81
N LEU A 475 20.48 7.11 -15.18
CA LEU A 475 21.23 5.86 -15.35
C LEU A 475 22.50 5.99 -16.21
N SER A 476 22.46 6.77 -17.30
CA SER A 476 23.64 6.96 -18.17
C SER A 476 24.79 7.68 -17.45
N TYR A 477 24.47 8.63 -16.58
CA TYR A 477 25.47 9.38 -15.81
C TYR A 477 26.10 8.50 -14.72
N ILE A 478 25.27 7.72 -14.03
CA ILE A 478 25.72 6.87 -12.92
C ILE A 478 26.68 5.78 -13.41
N ARG A 479 26.45 5.23 -14.61
CA ARG A 479 27.25 4.13 -15.17
C ARG A 479 28.75 4.46 -15.25
N ASP A 480 29.10 5.69 -15.61
CA ASP A 480 30.49 6.11 -15.79
C ASP A 480 31.19 6.37 -14.46
N GLU A 481 30.44 6.75 -13.41
CA GLU A 481 30.98 7.10 -12.08
C GLU A 481 30.98 5.91 -11.10
N ILE A 482 30.18 4.85 -11.34
CA ILE A 482 30.09 3.68 -10.44
C ILE A 482 31.44 3.01 -10.21
N ASP A 483 32.24 2.84 -11.27
CA ASP A 483 33.53 2.14 -11.16
C ASP A 483 34.50 2.93 -10.28
N GLY A 484 34.44 4.27 -10.34
CA GLY A 484 35.20 5.16 -9.46
C GLY A 484 34.78 5.03 -8.00
N LEU A 485 33.47 4.97 -7.73
CA LEU A 485 32.95 4.77 -6.37
C LEU A 485 33.35 3.41 -5.80
N ILE A 486 33.30 2.34 -6.59
CA ILE A 486 33.73 0.99 -6.16
C ILE A 486 35.21 1.02 -5.77
N ALA A 487 36.07 1.56 -6.64
CA ALA A 487 37.50 1.67 -6.36
C ALA A 487 37.79 2.53 -5.11
N TYR A 488 37.03 3.60 -4.90
CA TYR A 488 37.16 4.44 -3.71
C TYR A 488 36.73 3.70 -2.43
N MET A 489 35.67 2.89 -2.49
CA MET A 489 35.26 2.03 -1.37
C MET A 489 36.29 0.94 -1.08
N ASP A 490 36.92 0.37 -2.11
CA ASP A 490 38.02 -0.60 -1.96
C ASP A 490 39.23 0.02 -1.27
N GLU A 491 39.57 1.27 -1.57
CA GLU A 491 40.66 1.98 -0.90
C GLU A 491 40.38 2.21 0.59
N LEU A 492 39.14 2.57 0.95
CA LEU A 492 38.77 2.91 2.33
C LEU A 492 38.50 1.69 3.21
N PHE A 493 37.84 0.66 2.68
CA PHE A 493 37.37 -0.49 3.44
C PHE A 493 38.10 -1.80 3.10
N GLY A 494 38.86 -1.85 2.02
CA GLY A 494 39.53 -3.05 1.51
C GLY A 494 38.69 -3.86 0.53
N GLU A 495 39.37 -4.56 -0.39
CA GLU A 495 38.74 -5.29 -1.50
C GLU A 495 37.79 -6.42 -1.07
N GLU A 496 38.02 -7.03 0.10
CA GLU A 496 37.20 -8.15 0.60
C GLU A 496 35.90 -7.70 1.29
N ASN A 497 35.76 -6.41 1.60
CA ASN A 497 34.64 -5.84 2.35
C ASN A 497 33.61 -5.15 1.44
N MET A 498 32.51 -4.68 2.02
CA MET A 498 31.48 -3.88 1.33
C MET A 498 30.79 -4.61 0.15
N ASN A 499 30.61 -5.93 0.27
CA ASN A 499 30.12 -6.79 -0.79
C ASN A 499 28.66 -6.50 -1.16
N GLU A 500 27.80 -6.10 -0.22
CA GLU A 500 26.41 -5.71 -0.49
C GLU A 500 26.37 -4.40 -1.29
N CYS A 501 27.16 -3.39 -0.90
CA CYS A 501 27.28 -2.13 -1.64
C CYS A 501 27.80 -2.36 -3.05
N LYS A 502 28.89 -3.11 -3.21
CA LYS A 502 29.46 -3.45 -4.52
C LYS A 502 28.46 -4.18 -5.40
N SER A 503 27.79 -5.20 -4.85
CA SER A 503 26.77 -5.96 -5.57
C SER A 503 25.61 -5.07 -6.02
N TYR A 504 25.20 -4.14 -5.17
CA TYR A 504 24.14 -3.19 -5.46
C TYR A 504 24.53 -2.19 -6.56
N LEU A 505 25.74 -1.61 -6.50
CA LEU A 505 26.26 -0.72 -7.55
C LEU A 505 26.40 -1.46 -8.89
N LEU A 506 26.92 -2.68 -8.87
CA LEU A 506 27.01 -3.51 -10.08
C LEU A 506 25.64 -3.89 -10.65
N MET A 507 24.63 -4.07 -9.80
CA MET A 507 23.24 -4.24 -10.25
C MET A 507 22.73 -2.98 -10.94
N LEU A 508 22.92 -1.80 -10.34
CA LEU A 508 22.52 -0.52 -10.95
C LEU A 508 23.19 -0.33 -12.31
N LYS A 509 24.47 -0.67 -12.44
CA LYS A 509 25.23 -0.62 -13.70
C LYS A 509 24.62 -1.51 -14.80
N LYS A 510 24.04 -2.65 -14.44
CA LYS A 510 23.40 -3.59 -15.38
C LYS A 510 22.00 -3.16 -15.82
N LEU A 511 21.34 -2.28 -15.06
CA LEU A 511 20.02 -1.75 -15.41
C LEU A 511 20.10 -0.65 -16.51
N VAL A 512 21.32 -0.16 -16.79
CA VAL A 512 21.66 0.81 -17.85
C VAL A 512 22.05 0.09 -19.13
#